data_AF-W0A883-F1
#
_entry.id   AF-W0A883-F1
#
_cell.length_a   1.000
_cell.length_b   1.000
_cell.length_c   1.000
_cell.angle_alpha   90.00
_cell.angle_beta   90.00
_cell.angle_gamma   90.00
#
_symmetry.space_group_name_H-M   'P 1'
#
loop_
_entity.id
_entity.type
_entity.pdbx_description
1 polymer ?
#
loop_
_entity_poly.entity_id
_entity_poly.type
_entity_poly.pdbx_seq_one_letter_code
_entity_poly.pdbx_strand_id
1 'polypeptide(L)'
;MSDALRYRLVDEPRPSFLQKIALPPLLVFLVGQYFLPWGLLLVAVNAVALNGPHRNREIAFALIPILIYFASLIALNLSVRNGLISDNAARYLFVLAIGAGLMFIATAFVSQERTAALRQYLRQG
;
A
#
# COMPACT_ATOMS: atom_id res chain seq x y z
N MET A 1 8.98 18.72 30.55
CA MET A 1 10.20 18.03 30.08
C MET A 1 10.41 18.39 28.63
N SER A 2 11.45 19.17 28.34
CA SER A 2 11.75 19.71 27.02
C SER A 2 12.41 18.66 26.13
N ASP A 3 11.59 17.80 25.51
CA ASP A 3 12.00 16.91 24.41
C ASP A 3 12.28 17.68 23.08
N ALA A 4 12.24 19.02 23.13
CA ALA A 4 12.19 19.89 21.96
C ALA A 4 13.50 19.99 21.15
N LEU A 5 14.61 19.38 21.59
CA LEU A 5 15.91 19.49 20.93
C LEU A 5 16.67 18.16 20.81
N ARG A 6 15.98 17.01 20.74
CA ARG A 6 16.61 15.79 20.21
C ARG A 6 16.67 15.93 18.69
N TYR A 7 17.87 16.16 18.14
CA TYR A 7 18.10 16.15 16.70
C TYR A 7 17.53 14.85 16.14
N ARG A 8 16.55 14.97 15.23
CA ARG A 8 15.95 13.84 14.50
C ARG A 8 16.42 13.90 13.07
N LEU A 9 16.83 12.77 12.53
CA LEU A 9 17.03 12.65 11.10
C LEU A 9 15.70 12.86 10.38
N VAL A 10 15.71 13.50 9.21
CA VAL A 10 14.49 13.83 8.44
C VAL A 10 13.68 12.57 8.10
N ASP A 11 14.35 11.42 7.98
CA ASP A 11 13.76 10.13 7.66
C ASP A 11 13.30 9.33 8.88
N GLU A 12 13.48 9.88 10.10
CA GLU A 12 13.08 9.18 11.31
C GLU A 12 11.55 9.01 11.40
N PRO A 13 11.08 7.79 11.65
CA PRO A 13 9.66 7.55 11.83
C PRO A 13 9.14 8.18 13.12
N ARG A 14 7.95 8.74 13.05
CA ARG A 14 7.35 9.48 14.17
C ARG A 14 6.76 8.50 15.20
N PRO A 15 7.02 8.69 16.51
CA PRO A 15 6.43 7.87 17.55
C PRO A 15 4.90 7.94 17.49
N SER A 16 4.25 6.78 17.55
CA SER A 16 2.79 6.65 17.54
C SER A 16 2.39 5.48 18.43
N PHE A 17 1.26 5.61 19.12
CA PHE A 17 0.70 4.53 19.95
C PHE A 17 0.35 3.29 19.11
N LEU A 18 -0.05 3.51 17.85
CA LEU A 18 -0.42 2.45 16.89
C LEU A 18 0.79 1.64 16.41
N GLN A 19 2.03 1.99 16.79
CA GLN A 19 3.20 1.21 16.38
C GLN A 19 3.24 -0.19 16.99
N LYS A 20 2.62 -0.40 18.15
CA LYS A 20 2.61 -1.72 18.83
C LYS A 20 1.82 -2.78 18.05
N ILE A 21 0.94 -2.33 17.16
CA ILE A 21 0.09 -3.17 16.32
C ILE A 21 0.55 -3.19 14.86
N ALA A 22 1.67 -2.54 14.54
CA ALA A 22 2.23 -2.58 13.18
C ALA A 22 2.66 -4.02 12.86
N LEU A 23 2.22 -4.52 11.71
CA LEU A 23 2.52 -5.86 11.25
C LEU A 23 3.82 -5.87 10.42
N PRO A 24 4.53 -7.01 10.36
CA PRO A 24 5.67 -7.17 9.47
C PRO A 24 5.26 -6.82 8.02
N PRO A 25 5.98 -5.91 7.33
CA PRO A 25 5.63 -5.50 5.97
C PRO A 25 5.47 -6.68 4.99
N LEU A 26 6.26 -7.74 5.18
CA LEU A 26 6.15 -8.97 4.37
C LEU A 26 4.79 -9.65 4.55
N LEU A 27 4.31 -9.76 5.79
CA LEU A 27 2.99 -10.35 6.07
C LEU A 27 1.88 -9.49 5.45
N VAL A 28 1.99 -8.17 5.58
CA VAL A 28 1.04 -7.22 4.99
C VAL A 28 1.03 -7.32 3.47
N PHE A 29 2.18 -7.49 2.84
CA PHE A 29 2.29 -7.70 1.40
C PHE A 29 1.61 -9.00 0.96
N LEU A 30 1.91 -10.13 1.61
CA LEU A 30 1.34 -11.44 1.28
C LEU A 30 -0.19 -11.47 1.47
N VAL A 31 -0.67 -10.99 2.62
CA VAL A 31 -2.11 -10.90 2.90
C VAL A 31 -2.79 -9.90 1.96
N GLY A 32 -2.12 -8.79 1.67
CA GLY A 32 -2.60 -7.77 0.74
C GLY A 32 -2.82 -8.30 -0.67
N GLN A 33 -1.89 -9.12 -1.17
CA GLN A 33 -1.98 -9.75 -2.49
C GLN A 33 -3.03 -10.87 -2.54
N TYR A 34 -3.19 -11.65 -1.46
CA TYR A 34 -4.15 -12.76 -1.43
C TYR A 34 -5.60 -12.27 -1.40
N PHE A 35 -5.90 -11.19 -0.66
CA PHE A 35 -7.26 -10.68 -0.47
C PHE A 35 -7.61 -9.48 -1.36
N LEU A 36 -7.05 -9.37 -2.57
CA LEU A 36 -7.34 -8.25 -3.47
C LEU A 36 -8.86 -8.09 -3.74
N PRO A 37 -9.38 -6.86 -3.84
CA PRO A 37 -8.71 -5.58 -3.57
C PRO A 37 -8.69 -5.20 -2.08
N TRP A 38 -9.44 -5.90 -1.23
CA TRP A 38 -9.64 -5.52 0.19
C TRP A 38 -8.37 -5.60 1.03
N GLY A 39 -7.46 -6.53 0.71
CA GLY A 39 -6.15 -6.65 1.33
C GLY A 39 -5.31 -5.38 1.26
N LEU A 40 -5.60 -4.48 0.31
CA LEU A 40 -4.93 -3.19 0.17
C LEU A 40 -5.26 -2.23 1.33
N LEU A 41 -6.43 -2.38 1.94
CA LEU A 41 -6.77 -1.62 3.15
C LEU A 41 -5.82 -1.95 4.29
N LEU A 42 -5.35 -3.20 4.38
CA LEU A 42 -4.36 -3.61 5.38
C LEU A 42 -3.02 -2.90 5.14
N VAL A 43 -2.62 -2.69 3.89
CA VAL A 43 -1.40 -1.93 3.53
C VAL A 43 -1.51 -0.48 4.00
N ALA A 44 -2.68 0.15 3.80
CA ALA A 44 -2.94 1.52 4.26
C ALA A 44 -2.95 1.62 5.80
N VAL A 45 -3.61 0.68 6.48
CA VAL A 45 -3.64 0.61 7.95
C VAL A 45 -2.22 0.41 8.49
N ASN A 46 -1.42 -0.45 7.86
CA ASN A 46 -0.04 -0.67 8.29
C ASN A 46 0.84 0.56 8.06
N ALA A 47 0.63 1.32 6.98
CA ALA A 47 1.30 2.60 6.77
C ALA A 47 1.01 3.59 7.91
N VAL A 48 -0.25 3.65 8.37
CA VAL A 48 -0.66 4.48 9.53
C VAL A 48 -0.03 3.98 10.83
N ALA A 49 -0.05 2.67 11.07
CA ALA A 49 0.53 2.04 12.26
C ALA A 49 2.04 2.27 12.33
N LEU A 50 2.73 2.15 11.19
CA LEU A 50 4.12 2.52 11.06
C LEU A 50 4.26 4.03 11.31
N ASN A 51 3.58 4.92 10.59
CA ASN A 51 3.77 6.37 10.72
C ASN A 51 5.20 6.80 10.29
N GLY A 52 5.66 6.28 9.15
CA GLY A 52 6.93 6.66 8.51
C GLY A 52 6.89 8.03 7.81
N PRO A 53 8.04 8.52 7.31
CA PRO A 53 8.13 9.81 6.62
C PRO A 53 7.28 9.87 5.35
N HIS A 54 7.06 8.73 4.68
CA HIS A 54 6.29 8.62 3.44
C HIS A 54 4.87 8.07 3.64
N ARG A 55 4.33 8.09 4.86
CA ARG A 55 3.02 7.52 5.21
C ARG A 55 1.91 7.88 4.21
N ASN A 56 1.75 9.16 3.89
CA ASN A 56 0.65 9.60 3.02
C ASN A 56 0.81 9.05 1.59
N ARG A 57 2.05 8.92 1.11
CA ARG A 57 2.36 8.30 -0.19
C ARG A 57 2.03 6.81 -0.17
N GLU A 58 2.40 6.10 0.90
CA GLU A 58 2.10 4.68 1.07
C GLU A 58 0.59 4.41 1.11
N ILE A 59 -0.16 5.26 1.81
CA ILE A 59 -1.64 5.19 1.83
C ILE A 59 -2.19 5.43 0.42
N ALA A 60 -1.70 6.45 -0.30
CA ALA A 60 -2.13 6.70 -1.67
C ALA A 60 -1.85 5.49 -2.58
N PHE A 61 -0.67 4.88 -2.47
CA PHE A 61 -0.29 3.68 -3.23
C PHE A 61 -1.13 2.45 -2.87
N ALA A 62 -1.67 2.37 -1.66
CA ALA A 62 -2.62 1.33 -1.29
C ALA A 62 -4.03 1.60 -1.85
N LEU A 63 -4.48 2.86 -1.89
CA LEU A 63 -5.84 3.21 -2.30
C LEU A 63 -6.02 3.32 -3.83
N ILE A 64 -5.01 3.80 -4.56
CA ILE A 64 -5.07 3.94 -6.03
C ILE A 64 -5.43 2.62 -6.72
N PRO A 65 -4.81 1.46 -6.40
CA PRO A 65 -5.18 0.19 -7.02
C PRO A 65 -6.62 -0.25 -6.74
N ILE A 66 -7.20 0.11 -5.59
CA ILE A 66 -8.62 -0.15 -5.30
C ILE A 66 -9.49 0.61 -6.29
N LEU A 67 -9.18 1.89 -6.53
CA LEU A 67 -9.91 2.71 -7.50
C LEU A 67 -9.76 2.16 -8.92
N ILE A 68 -8.52 1.79 -9.32
CA ILE A 68 -8.25 1.18 -10.63
C ILE A 68 -9.06 -0.11 -10.80
N TYR A 69 -9.12 -0.95 -9.76
CA TYR A 69 -9.89 -2.20 -9.78
C TYR A 69 -11.37 -1.95 -10.11
N PHE A 70 -12.05 -1.09 -9.34
CA PHE A 70 -13.48 -0.82 -9.57
C PHE A 70 -13.72 -0.04 -10.87
N ALA A 71 -12.88 0.93 -11.20
CA ALA A 71 -12.97 1.67 -12.45
C ALA A 71 -12.83 0.72 -13.65
N SER A 72 -11.89 -0.22 -13.61
CA SER A 72 -11.69 -1.20 -14.68
C SER A 72 -12.89 -2.13 -14.83
N LEU A 73 -13.50 -2.61 -13.73
CA LEU A 73 -14.71 -3.42 -13.79
C LEU A 73 -15.87 -2.69 -14.48
N ILE A 74 -16.10 -1.43 -14.11
CA ILE A 74 -17.18 -0.63 -14.70
C ILE A 74 -16.89 -0.35 -16.18
N ALA A 75 -15.69 0.12 -16.49
CA ALA A 75 -15.28 0.46 -17.85
C ALA A 75 -15.37 -0.75 -18.79
N LEU A 76 -14.79 -1.89 -18.39
CA LEU A 76 -14.78 -3.09 -19.21
C LEU A 76 -16.16 -3.69 -19.39
N ASN A 77 -17.00 -3.72 -18.34
CA ASN A 77 -18.39 -4.18 -18.45
C ASN A 77 -19.20 -3.31 -19.44
N LEU A 78 -19.03 -1.97 -19.40
CA LEU A 78 -19.66 -1.08 -20.38
C LEU A 78 -19.12 -1.31 -21.79
N SER A 79 -17.81 -1.48 -21.96
CA SER A 79 -17.20 -1.74 -23.26
C SER A 79 -17.67 -3.05 -23.89
N VAL A 80 -17.81 -4.11 -23.09
CA VAL A 80 -18.36 -5.40 -23.56
C VAL A 80 -19.83 -5.25 -23.94
N ARG A 81 -20.65 -4.63 -23.09
CA ARG A 81 -22.10 -4.44 -23.35
C ARG A 81 -22.38 -3.63 -24.61
N ASN A 82 -21.53 -2.65 -24.91
CA ASN A 82 -21.62 -1.83 -26.11
C ASN A 82 -20.98 -2.49 -27.35
N GLY A 83 -20.46 -3.71 -27.23
CA GLY A 83 -19.81 -4.43 -28.33
C GLY A 83 -18.47 -3.84 -28.77
N LEU A 84 -17.84 -2.97 -27.97
CA LEU A 84 -16.54 -2.35 -28.29
C LEU A 84 -15.38 -3.35 -28.19
N ILE A 85 -15.49 -4.31 -27.27
CA ILE A 85 -14.49 -5.35 -27.03
C ILE A 85 -15.18 -6.70 -26.76
N SER A 86 -14.46 -7.80 -27.01
CA SER A 86 -14.92 -9.14 -26.63
C SER A 86 -14.71 -9.42 -25.13
N ASP A 87 -15.46 -10.39 -24.58
CA ASP A 87 -15.27 -10.85 -23.21
C ASP A 87 -13.83 -11.32 -22.93
N ASN A 88 -13.21 -12.00 -23.91
CA ASN A 88 -11.83 -12.45 -23.77
C ASN A 88 -10.86 -11.27 -23.68
N ALA A 89 -11.02 -10.26 -24.54
CA ALA A 89 -10.20 -9.05 -24.48
C ALA A 89 -10.38 -8.31 -23.14
N ALA A 90 -11.61 -8.22 -22.63
CA ALA A 90 -11.91 -7.62 -21.33
C ALA A 90 -11.18 -8.32 -20.18
N ARG A 91 -11.14 -9.67 -20.17
CA ARG A 91 -10.40 -10.43 -19.15
C ARG A 91 -8.90 -10.12 -19.16
N TYR A 92 -8.28 -10.03 -20.33
CA TYR A 92 -6.85 -9.69 -20.42
C TYR A 92 -6.57 -8.26 -19.96
N LEU A 93 -7.41 -7.30 -20.36
CA LEU A 93 -7.28 -5.91 -19.92
C LEU A 93 -7.46 -5.77 -18.41
N PHE A 94 -8.37 -6.54 -17.82
CA PHE A 94 -8.56 -6.58 -16.37
C PHE A 94 -7.33 -7.10 -15.64
N VAL A 95 -6.72 -8.19 -16.13
CA VAL A 95 -5.47 -8.73 -15.58
C VAL A 95 -4.34 -7.70 -15.66
N LEU A 96 -4.21 -6.96 -16.77
CA LEU A 96 -3.22 -5.88 -16.91
C LEU A 96 -3.47 -4.75 -15.89
N ALA A 97 -4.73 -4.35 -15.69
CA ALA A 97 -5.09 -3.34 -14.70
C ALA A 97 -4.73 -3.76 -13.28
N ILE A 98 -4.98 -5.02 -12.92
CA ILE A 98 -4.55 -5.59 -11.62
C ILE A 98 -3.02 -5.58 -11.53
N GLY A 99 -2.32 -5.99 -12.59
CA GLY A 99 -0.85 -6.00 -12.65
C GLY A 99 -0.25 -4.61 -12.40
N ALA A 100 -0.82 -3.56 -12.98
CA ALA A 100 -0.43 -2.18 -12.69
C ALA A 100 -0.66 -1.82 -11.21
N GLY A 101 -1.78 -2.25 -10.64
CA GLY A 101 -2.06 -2.12 -9.21
C GLY A 101 -1.02 -2.79 -8.30
N LEU A 102 -0.56 -3.99 -8.67
CA LEU A 102 0.47 -4.72 -7.92
C LEU A 102 1.80 -3.96 -7.83
N MET A 103 2.17 -3.18 -8.85
CA MET A 103 3.39 -2.36 -8.81
C MET A 103 3.34 -1.28 -7.71
N PHE A 104 2.17 -0.68 -7.48
CA PHE A 104 2.00 0.29 -6.40
C PHE A 104 2.14 -0.38 -5.02
N ILE A 105 1.60 -1.58 -4.86
CA ILE A 105 1.72 -2.37 -3.62
C ILE A 105 3.17 -2.72 -3.35
N ALA A 106 3.89 -3.23 -4.36
CA ALA A 106 5.31 -3.56 -4.22
C ALA A 106 6.13 -2.33 -3.78
N THR A 107 5.82 -1.17 -4.34
CA THR A 107 6.47 0.09 -3.96
C THR A 107 6.15 0.49 -2.52
N ALA A 108 4.90 0.35 -2.09
CA ALA A 108 4.49 0.59 -0.71
C ALA A 108 5.16 -0.39 0.26
N PHE A 109 5.27 -1.67 -0.10
CA PHE A 109 5.94 -2.70 0.68
C PHE A 109 7.42 -2.35 0.92
N VAL A 110 8.17 -2.03 -0.13
CA VAL A 110 9.60 -1.66 0.00
C VAL A 110 9.77 -0.42 0.90
N SER A 111 8.86 0.55 0.80
CA SER A 111 8.87 1.75 1.66
C SER A 111 8.61 1.40 3.14
N GLN A 112 7.63 0.54 3.40
CA GLN A 112 7.30 0.10 4.75
C GLN A 112 8.40 -0.78 5.37
N GLU A 113 9.04 -1.62 4.56
CA GLU A 113 10.18 -2.47 4.97
C GLU A 113 11.36 -1.62 5.44
N ARG A 114 11.80 -0.64 4.65
CA ARG A 114 12.86 0.30 5.03
C ARG A 114 12.53 1.04 6.32
N THR A 115 11.28 1.47 6.46
CA THR A 115 10.78 2.17 7.66
C THR A 115 10.79 1.27 8.89
N ALA A 116 10.48 -0.02 8.73
CA ALA A 116 10.50 -1.00 9.82
C ALA A 116 11.95 -1.34 10.23
N ALA A 117 12.83 -1.56 9.26
CA ALA A 117 14.26 -1.84 9.49
C ALA A 117 14.96 -0.69 10.22
N LEU A 118 14.77 0.56 9.76
CA LEU A 118 15.35 1.75 10.39
C LEU A 118 14.94 1.88 11.87
N ARG A 119 13.71 1.50 12.22
CA ARG A 119 13.27 1.51 13.63
C ARG A 119 13.91 0.45 14.48
N GLN A 120 14.05 -0.76 13.94
CA GLN A 120 14.69 -1.84 14.67
C GLN A 120 16.12 -1.43 15.03
N TYR A 121 16.83 -0.82 14.08
CA TYR A 121 18.15 -0.24 14.32
C TYR A 121 18.14 0.83 15.42
N LEU A 122 17.23 1.81 15.35
CA LEU A 122 17.11 2.89 16.35
C LEU A 122 16.65 2.42 17.75
N ARG A 123 16.11 1.21 17.88
CA ARG A 123 15.72 0.62 19.18
C ARG A 123 16.84 -0.21 19.81
N GLN A 124 17.85 -0.60 19.03
CA GLN A 124 18.97 -1.44 19.48
C GLN A 124 20.20 -0.62 19.90
N GLY A 125 20.32 0.63 19.45
CA GLY A 125 21.34 1.60 19.90
C GLY A 125 20.82 2.50 21.00
#